data_AF-A0A1G7MWA0-F1
#
_entry.id   AF-A0A1G7MWA0-F1
#
_cell.length_a   1.000
_cell.length_b   1.000
_cell.length_c   1.000
_cell.angle_alpha   90.00
_cell.angle_beta   90.00
_cell.angle_gamma   90.00
#
_symmetry.space_group_name_H-M   'P 1'
#
loop_
_entity.id
_entity.type
_entity.pdbx_description
1 polymer ?
#
loop_
_entity_poly.entity_id
_entity_poly.type
_entity_poly.pdbx_seq_one_letter_code
_entity_poly.pdbx_strand_id
1 'polypeptide(L)'
;MTQVVVPRSTRLLSLAGVVAGATAESLLIPGGARRRQRLQICTAARVLTALGARVRVVLPPVPWPRAGGLLVTGHDAGRLGDLALLTSVPRSLAGWGELADRVVPVPGTRTPPRPGGTVVCPVTVTCRTADGPLSRLPRRLDEVAALRGLVFDVWLLDAVPSDAADQLGGAGIGGSTMTAVGGTEGAGTAEAA
;
A
#
# COMPACT_ATOMS: atom_id res chain seq x y z
N MET A 1 25.44 -21.53 20.27
CA MET A 1 24.96 -20.61 19.21
C MET A 1 24.93 -19.19 19.76
N THR A 2 25.99 -18.42 19.52
CA THR A 2 26.20 -17.08 20.09
C THR A 2 25.41 -16.05 19.27
N GLN A 3 24.34 -15.49 19.83
CA GLN A 3 23.61 -14.40 19.18
C GLN A 3 24.31 -13.07 19.45
N VAL A 4 24.78 -12.43 18.37
CA VAL A 4 25.30 -11.06 18.39
C VAL A 4 24.13 -10.11 18.60
N VAL A 5 23.99 -9.57 19.81
CA VAL A 5 23.05 -8.50 20.14
C VAL A 5 23.61 -7.20 19.56
N VAL A 6 23.16 -6.85 18.36
CA VAL A 6 23.53 -5.59 17.71
C VAL A 6 22.83 -4.43 18.45
N PRO A 7 23.55 -3.43 18.98
CA PRO A 7 22.97 -2.35 19.76
C PRO A 7 22.03 -1.46 18.92
N ARG A 8 20.89 -1.05 19.50
CA ARG A 8 19.80 -0.30 18.84
C ARG A 8 20.27 0.92 18.02
N SER A 9 21.34 1.59 18.47
CA SER A 9 21.93 2.77 17.83
C SER A 9 22.50 2.49 16.43
N THR A 10 23.14 1.34 16.23
CA THR A 10 23.75 0.98 14.93
C THR A 10 22.71 0.70 13.84
N ARG A 11 21.53 0.18 14.21
CA ARG A 11 20.42 -0.01 13.27
C ARG A 11 19.86 1.33 12.77
N LEU A 12 19.72 2.30 13.67
CA LEU A 12 19.25 3.64 13.31
C LEU A 12 20.24 4.37 12.40
N LEU A 13 21.54 4.25 12.66
CA LEU A 13 22.59 4.84 11.81
C LEU A 13 22.66 4.19 10.42
N SER A 14 22.51 2.86 10.34
CA SER A 14 22.41 2.16 9.07
C SER A 14 21.18 2.62 8.27
N LEU A 15 20.05 2.81 8.95
CA LEU A 15 18.82 3.28 8.34
C LEU A 15 18.97 4.73 7.84
N ALA A 16 19.59 5.61 8.63
CA ALA A 16 19.91 6.97 8.23
C ALA A 16 20.82 7.01 7.00
N GLY A 17 21.86 6.17 6.96
CA GLY A 17 22.75 6.05 5.80
C GLY A 17 22.05 5.53 4.54
N VAL A 18 21.16 4.56 4.68
CA VAL A 18 20.35 4.03 3.57
C VAL A 18 19.40 5.09 3.02
N VAL A 19 18.72 5.82 3.91
CA VAL A 19 17.78 6.88 3.52
C VAL A 19 18.54 8.03 2.85
N ALA A 20 19.66 8.49 3.44
CA ALA A 20 20.49 9.56 2.89
C ALA A 20 21.06 9.20 1.50
N GLY A 21 21.56 7.96 1.35
CA GLY A 21 22.06 7.47 0.06
C GLY A 21 20.97 7.37 -1.00
N ALA A 22 19.78 6.88 -0.64
CA ALA A 22 18.65 6.80 -1.55
C ALA A 22 18.15 8.20 -1.98
N THR A 23 18.12 9.17 -1.07
CA THR A 23 17.74 10.55 -1.40
C THR A 23 18.76 11.21 -2.31
N ALA A 24 20.06 11.01 -2.07
CA ALA A 24 21.13 11.56 -2.92
C ALA A 24 21.09 10.98 -4.34
N GLU A 25 20.93 9.65 -4.47
CA GLU A 25 20.78 9.01 -5.78
C GLU A 25 19.52 9.48 -6.55
N SER A 26 18.44 9.79 -5.82
CA SER A 26 17.18 10.26 -6.43
C SER A 26 17.26 11.70 -6.96
N LEU A 27 18.06 12.56 -6.33
CA LEU A 27 18.23 13.96 -6.71
C LEU A 27 19.22 14.14 -7.87
N LEU A 28 20.21 13.25 -7.96
CA LEU A 28 21.33 13.42 -8.87
C LEU A 28 21.11 12.89 -10.28
N ILE A 29 20.05 12.10 -10.54
CA ILE A 29 20.00 11.35 -11.80
C ILE A 29 18.62 11.40 -12.47
N PRO A 30 18.47 12.16 -13.57
CA PRO A 30 17.31 12.07 -14.45
C PRO A 30 17.20 10.65 -14.99
N GLY A 31 16.15 9.93 -14.60
CA GLY A 31 15.89 8.56 -15.04
C GLY A 31 14.45 8.38 -15.48
N GLY A 32 14.24 7.62 -16.55
CA GLY A 32 12.90 7.21 -16.99
C GLY A 32 12.15 6.37 -15.95
N ALA A 33 10.83 6.25 -16.11
CA ALA A 33 9.93 5.63 -15.13
C ALA A 33 10.41 4.25 -14.63
N ARG A 34 10.93 3.39 -15.51
CA ARG A 34 11.46 2.05 -15.15
C ARG A 34 12.62 2.11 -14.16
N ARG A 35 13.54 3.06 -14.31
CA ARG A 35 14.70 3.19 -13.42
C ARG A 35 14.28 3.73 -12.06
N ARG A 36 13.33 4.67 -12.03
CA ARG A 36 12.73 5.19 -10.79
C ARG A 36 12.03 4.08 -9.99
N GLN A 37 11.20 3.28 -10.65
CA GLN A 37 10.56 2.12 -10.02
C GLN A 37 11.58 1.16 -9.40
N ARG A 38 12.68 0.87 -10.12
CA ARG A 38 13.76 0.03 -9.57
C ARG A 38 14.39 0.66 -8.34
N LEU A 39 14.64 1.98 -8.33
CA LEU A 39 15.15 2.69 -7.16
C LEU A 39 14.17 2.62 -5.98
N GLN A 40 12.87 2.84 -6.20
CA GLN A 40 11.85 2.73 -5.14
C GLN A 40 11.82 1.32 -4.51
N ILE A 41 11.85 0.26 -5.33
CA ILE A 41 11.92 -1.13 -4.85
C ILE A 41 13.22 -1.38 -4.08
N CYS A 42 14.36 -0.97 -4.64
CA CYS A 42 15.67 -1.14 -4.00
C CYS A 42 15.73 -0.40 -2.66
N THR A 43 15.24 0.84 -2.60
CA THR A 43 15.16 1.63 -1.37
C THR A 43 14.26 0.94 -0.35
N ALA A 44 13.08 0.46 -0.76
CA ALA A 44 12.19 -0.26 0.13
C ALA A 44 12.82 -1.54 0.70
N ALA A 45 13.45 -2.35 -0.16
CA ALA A 45 14.16 -3.55 0.24
C ALA A 45 15.33 -3.24 1.19
N ARG A 46 16.09 -2.16 0.95
CA ARG A 46 17.17 -1.72 1.84
C ARG A 46 16.63 -1.27 3.20
N VAL A 47 15.53 -0.54 3.24
CA VAL A 47 14.88 -0.12 4.51
C VAL A 47 14.43 -1.33 5.30
N LEU A 48 13.73 -2.29 4.68
CA LEU A 48 13.30 -3.53 5.32
C LEU A 48 14.51 -4.35 5.83
N THR A 49 15.57 -4.43 5.04
CA THR A 49 16.81 -5.12 5.42
C THR A 49 17.51 -4.45 6.59
N ALA A 50 17.61 -3.11 6.60
CA ALA A 50 18.20 -2.35 7.70
C ALA A 50 17.42 -2.51 9.01
N LEU A 51 16.09 -2.67 8.92
CA LEU A 51 15.24 -3.00 10.05
C LEU A 51 15.39 -4.45 10.53
N GLY A 52 16.06 -5.31 9.76
CA GLY A 52 16.14 -6.75 10.00
C GLY A 52 14.81 -7.46 9.77
N ALA A 53 13.91 -6.84 9.00
CA ALA A 53 12.62 -7.41 8.66
C ALA A 53 12.73 -8.30 7.42
N ARG A 54 11.91 -9.36 7.37
CA ARG A 54 11.78 -10.23 6.20
C ARG A 54 10.38 -10.10 5.61
N VAL A 55 10.27 -10.33 4.30
CA VAL A 55 8.98 -10.38 3.61
C VAL A 55 8.77 -11.80 3.11
N ARG A 56 7.61 -12.37 3.45
CA ARG A 56 7.13 -13.64 2.92
C ARG A 56 5.91 -13.34 2.06
N VAL A 57 5.94 -13.78 0.81
CA VAL A 57 4.78 -13.69 -0.08
C VAL A 57 4.04 -15.01 -0.04
N VAL A 58 2.77 -14.97 0.32
CA VAL A 58 1.86 -16.10 0.26
C VAL A 58 0.99 -15.95 -0.98
N LEU A 59 1.15 -16.89 -1.90
CA LEU A 59 0.41 -16.92 -3.16
C LEU A 59 -0.94 -17.60 -2.97
N PRO A 60 -1.96 -17.20 -3.75
CA PRO A 60 -3.22 -17.92 -3.78
C PRO A 60 -3.06 -19.24 -4.54
N PRO A 61 -4.02 -20.17 -4.40
CA PRO A 61 -4.06 -21.37 -5.22
C PRO A 61 -4.30 -21.06 -6.71
N VAL A 62 -4.94 -19.93 -7.02
CA VAL A 62 -5.22 -19.48 -8.39
C VAL A 62 -4.06 -18.62 -8.92
N PRO A 63 -3.69 -18.73 -10.21
CA PRO A 63 -2.65 -17.90 -10.80
C PRO A 63 -2.92 -16.39 -10.64
N TRP A 64 -1.99 -15.69 -9.98
CA TRP A 64 -2.10 -14.25 -9.77
C TRP A 64 -1.81 -13.45 -11.06
N PRO A 65 -2.66 -12.46 -11.42
CA PRO A 65 -2.43 -11.63 -12.59
C PRO A 65 -1.09 -10.86 -12.48
N ARG A 66 -0.31 -10.92 -13.55
CA ARG A 66 0.99 -10.24 -13.63
C ARG A 66 0.88 -8.85 -14.24
N ALA A 67 -0.21 -8.52 -14.92
CA ALA A 67 -0.47 -7.23 -15.55
C ALA A 67 -1.98 -7.02 -15.70
N GLY A 68 -2.40 -5.77 -15.95
CA GLY A 68 -3.80 -5.44 -16.27
C GLY A 68 -4.78 -5.47 -15.09
N GLY A 69 -4.32 -5.75 -13.88
CA GLY A 69 -5.14 -5.73 -12.66
C GLY A 69 -4.98 -4.46 -11.84
N LEU A 70 -5.99 -4.17 -11.00
CA LEU A 70 -6.01 -3.10 -10.00
C LEU A 70 -5.57 -3.64 -8.65
N LEU A 71 -4.50 -3.08 -8.08
CA LEU A 71 -4.04 -3.41 -6.73
C LEU A 71 -4.97 -2.76 -5.70
N VAL A 72 -5.56 -3.57 -4.81
CA VAL A 72 -6.39 -3.09 -3.69
C VAL A 72 -5.84 -3.66 -2.39
N THR A 73 -5.56 -2.80 -1.42
CA THR A 73 -5.10 -3.20 -0.10
C THR A 73 -6.27 -3.22 0.87
N GLY A 74 -6.57 -4.38 1.45
CA GLY A 74 -7.76 -4.56 2.30
C GLY A 74 -7.76 -3.76 3.61
N HIS A 75 -6.58 -3.38 4.11
CA HIS A 75 -6.42 -2.62 5.36
C HIS A 75 -5.28 -1.61 5.27
N ASP A 76 -5.32 -0.56 6.10
CA ASP A 76 -4.20 0.36 6.33
C ASP A 76 -3.02 -0.43 6.93
N ALA A 77 -2.18 -0.96 6.05
CA ALA A 77 -0.99 -1.72 6.39
C ALA A 77 0.11 -0.84 7.03
N GLY A 78 -0.13 0.48 7.09
CA GLY A 78 0.85 1.48 7.50
C GLY A 78 2.06 1.49 6.56
N ARG A 79 2.95 2.45 6.79
CA ARG A 79 4.10 2.68 5.91
C ARG A 79 5.03 1.46 5.76
N LEU A 80 5.17 0.63 6.80
CA LEU A 80 6.00 -0.58 6.76
C LEU A 80 5.33 -1.72 5.99
N GLY A 81 4.01 -1.88 6.14
CA GLY A 81 3.26 -2.81 5.31
C GLY A 81 3.29 -2.40 3.84
N ASP A 82 3.18 -1.11 3.56
CA ASP A 82 3.30 -0.59 2.20
C ASP A 82 4.70 -0.80 1.59
N LEU A 83 5.78 -0.69 2.39
CA LEU A 83 7.14 -1.07 1.98
C LEU A 83 7.20 -2.56 1.61
N ALA A 84 6.60 -3.43 2.43
CA ALA A 84 6.57 -4.87 2.16
C ALA A 84 5.77 -5.17 0.86
N LEU A 85 4.62 -4.51 0.68
CA LEU A 85 3.80 -4.59 -0.53
C LEU A 85 4.58 -4.15 -1.78
N LEU A 86 5.32 -3.04 -1.69
CA LEU A 86 6.09 -2.50 -2.80
C LEU A 86 7.12 -3.51 -3.34
N THR A 87 7.69 -4.33 -2.45
CA THR A 87 8.68 -5.36 -2.81
C THR A 87 8.08 -6.69 -3.29
N SER A 88 6.80 -6.93 -3.03
CA SER A 88 6.15 -8.24 -3.26
C SER A 88 5.17 -8.25 -4.42
N VAL A 89 4.57 -7.10 -4.74
CA VAL A 89 3.52 -6.98 -5.75
C VAL A 89 4.10 -6.58 -7.12
N PRO A 90 3.58 -7.12 -8.25
CA PRO A 90 4.02 -6.72 -9.58
C PRO A 90 3.81 -5.23 -9.86
N ARG A 91 4.87 -4.55 -10.31
CA ARG A 91 4.88 -3.11 -10.67
C ARG A 91 4.00 -2.71 -11.87
N SER A 92 3.46 -3.71 -12.56
CA SER A 92 2.58 -3.56 -13.73
C SER A 92 1.11 -3.40 -13.35
N LEU A 93 0.75 -3.64 -12.09
CA LEU A 93 -0.61 -3.41 -11.60
C LEU A 93 -0.91 -1.91 -11.49
N ALA A 94 -2.14 -1.53 -11.81
CA ALA A 94 -2.64 -0.19 -11.50
C ALA A 94 -2.69 -0.02 -9.97
N GLY A 95 -2.42 1.19 -9.46
CA GLY A 95 -2.31 1.46 -8.02
C GLY A 95 -0.90 1.27 -7.44
N TRP A 96 0.02 0.60 -8.16
CA TRP A 96 1.38 0.37 -7.67
C TRP A 96 2.19 1.68 -7.59
N GLY A 97 2.02 2.59 -8.55
CA GLY A 97 2.75 3.86 -8.57
C GLY A 97 2.35 4.75 -7.40
N GLU A 98 1.06 4.81 -7.10
CA GLU A 98 0.49 5.53 -5.97
C GLU A 98 0.95 4.94 -4.63
N LEU A 99 1.04 3.62 -4.54
CA LEU A 99 1.65 2.92 -3.41
C LEU A 99 3.14 3.32 -3.26
N ALA A 100 3.91 3.31 -4.34
CA ALA A 100 5.32 3.67 -4.34
C ALA A 100 5.56 5.12 -3.88
N ASP A 101 4.78 6.05 -4.43
CA ASP A 101 4.89 7.49 -4.16
C ASP A 101 4.51 7.82 -2.71
N ARG A 102 3.58 7.07 -2.09
CA ARG A 102 3.21 7.21 -0.68
C ARG A 102 4.35 6.86 0.28
N VAL A 103 5.17 5.87 -0.09
CA VAL A 103 6.15 5.25 0.81
C VAL A 103 7.54 5.85 0.64
N VAL A 104 7.95 5.98 -0.62
CA VAL A 104 9.22 6.52 -1.07
C VAL A 104 8.91 7.69 -2.01
N PRO A 105 8.51 8.84 -1.46
CA PRO A 105 8.18 10.00 -2.28
C PRO A 105 9.42 10.43 -3.06
N VAL A 106 9.30 10.43 -4.39
CA VAL A 106 10.33 10.98 -5.28
C VAL A 106 9.86 12.37 -5.70
N PRO A 107 10.60 13.45 -5.34
CA PRO A 107 10.20 14.81 -5.69
C PRO A 107 9.97 15.00 -7.20
N GLY A 108 8.96 15.80 -7.55
CA GLY A 108 8.70 16.25 -8.92
C GLY A 108 7.93 15.29 -9.82
N THR A 109 7.37 14.19 -9.29
CA THR A 109 6.57 13.25 -10.08
C THR A 109 5.36 12.78 -9.31
N ARG A 110 4.16 13.13 -9.80
CA ARG A 110 2.92 12.44 -9.45
C ARG A 110 2.66 11.45 -10.56
N THR A 111 2.69 10.15 -10.25
CA THR A 111 2.28 9.14 -11.23
C THR A 111 0.80 9.39 -11.55
N PRO A 112 0.41 9.67 -12.81
CA PRO A 112 -1.00 9.83 -13.13
C PRO A 112 -1.71 8.49 -12.87
N PRO A 113 -2.93 8.52 -12.31
CA PRO A 113 -3.66 7.31 -12.03
C PRO A 113 -3.85 6.51 -13.32
N ARG A 114 -3.45 5.25 -13.28
CA ARG A 114 -3.65 4.35 -14.41
C ARG A 114 -5.13 3.97 -14.45
N PRO A 115 -5.79 3.94 -15.62
CA PRO A 115 -7.17 3.47 -15.71
C PRO A 115 -7.30 2.10 -15.04
N GLY A 116 -8.40 1.92 -14.30
CA GLY A 116 -8.66 0.73 -13.49
C GLY A 116 -8.54 -0.57 -14.31
N GLY A 117 -8.03 -1.61 -13.69
CA GLY A 117 -8.00 -2.95 -14.28
C GLY A 117 -9.40 -3.58 -14.27
N THR A 118 -9.69 -4.44 -15.23
CA THR A 118 -10.92 -5.25 -15.25
C THR A 118 -10.95 -6.32 -14.15
N VAL A 119 -9.82 -6.52 -13.47
CA VAL A 119 -9.63 -7.48 -12.38
C VAL A 119 -9.04 -6.76 -11.17
N VAL A 120 -9.71 -6.91 -10.03
CA VAL A 120 -9.22 -6.47 -8.72
C VAL A 120 -8.29 -7.52 -8.14
N CYS A 121 -7.15 -7.08 -7.66
CA CYS A 121 -6.08 -7.89 -7.10
C CYS A 121 -5.95 -7.56 -5.61
N PRO A 122 -6.76 -8.17 -4.74
CA PRO A 122 -6.77 -7.83 -3.33
C PRO A 122 -5.53 -8.38 -2.63
N VAL A 123 -4.92 -7.56 -1.78
CA VAL A 123 -3.75 -7.95 -0.99
C VAL A 123 -3.97 -7.57 0.46
N THR A 124 -3.58 -8.46 1.36
CA THR A 124 -3.54 -8.19 2.80
C THR A 124 -2.14 -8.42 3.36
N VAL A 125 -1.80 -7.69 4.42
CA VAL A 125 -0.51 -7.77 5.08
C VAL A 125 -0.72 -8.10 6.55
N THR A 126 -0.11 -9.18 7.00
CA THR A 126 -0.02 -9.53 8.40
C THR A 126 1.44 -9.48 8.84
N CYS A 127 1.69 -9.43 10.14
CA CYS A 127 3.05 -9.46 10.66
C CYS A 127 3.17 -10.42 11.84
N ARG A 128 4.37 -10.99 11.98
CA ARG A 128 4.74 -11.87 13.08
C ARG A 128 6.18 -11.63 13.49
N THR A 129 6.50 -12.00 14.70
CA THR A 129 7.84 -11.96 15.27
C THR A 129 8.30 -13.35 15.66
N ALA A 130 9.50 -13.45 16.23
CA ALA A 130 9.95 -14.68 16.88
C ALA A 130 9.03 -15.12 18.02
N ASP A 131 8.30 -14.18 18.63
CA ASP A 131 7.43 -14.42 19.80
C ASP A 131 5.98 -14.77 19.41
N GLY A 132 5.63 -14.66 18.12
CA GLY A 132 4.30 -15.02 17.63
C GLY A 132 3.69 -13.99 16.67
N PRO A 133 2.42 -14.18 16.28
CA PRO A 133 1.71 -13.24 15.41
C PRO A 133 1.45 -11.93 16.15
N LEU A 134 1.56 -10.82 15.42
CA LEU A 134 1.19 -9.51 15.93
C LEU A 134 -0.24 -9.17 15.50
N SER A 135 -1.04 -8.70 16.45
CA SER A 135 -2.41 -8.23 16.19
C SER A 135 -2.46 -6.91 15.43
N ARG A 136 -1.36 -6.14 15.43
CA ARG A 136 -1.24 -4.85 14.75
C ARG A 136 0.16 -4.67 14.17
N LEU A 137 0.22 -4.04 12.99
CA LEU A 137 1.47 -3.62 12.37
C LEU A 137 2.16 -2.52 13.19
N PRO A 138 3.45 -2.66 13.53
CA PRO A 138 4.20 -1.60 14.17
C PRO A 138 4.18 -0.36 13.27
N ARG A 139 3.92 0.81 13.84
CA ARG A 139 3.83 2.07 13.08
C ARG A 139 5.06 2.94 13.25
N ARG A 140 5.88 2.67 14.28
CA ARG A 140 7.05 3.47 14.61
C ARG A 140 8.33 2.66 14.50
N LEU A 141 9.45 3.34 14.21
CA LEU A 141 10.75 2.70 14.01
C LEU A 141 11.34 2.12 15.30
N ASP A 142 11.08 2.75 16.44
CA ASP A 142 11.47 2.27 17.77
C ASP A 142 10.74 0.98 18.15
N GLU A 143 9.45 0.87 17.83
CA GLU A 143 8.67 -0.36 17.94
C GLU A 143 9.35 -1.48 17.14
N VAL A 144 9.67 -1.25 15.87
CA VAL A 144 10.36 -2.25 15.02
C VAL A 144 11.73 -2.62 15.57
N ALA A 145 12.51 -1.64 16.02
CA ALA A 145 13.85 -1.89 16.55
C ALA A 145 13.83 -2.72 17.84
N ALA A 146 12.72 -2.74 18.58
CA ALA A 146 12.53 -3.59 19.74
C ALA A 146 12.14 -5.04 19.38
N LEU A 147 11.56 -5.28 18.20
CA LEU A 147 11.09 -6.59 17.78
C LEU A 147 12.24 -7.44 17.20
N ARG A 148 12.22 -8.74 17.51
CA ARG A 148 13.15 -9.72 16.93
C ARG A 148 12.44 -10.62 15.94
N GLY A 149 13.11 -10.91 14.83
CA GLY A 149 12.59 -11.82 13.80
C GLY A 149 11.31 -11.32 13.14
N LEU A 150 11.19 -10.01 12.90
CA LEU A 150 10.02 -9.43 12.25
C LEU A 150 9.85 -9.98 10.82
N VAL A 151 8.69 -10.56 10.54
CA VAL A 151 8.29 -11.05 9.22
C VAL A 151 6.96 -10.41 8.84
N PHE A 152 6.91 -9.83 7.65
CA PHE A 152 5.68 -9.42 7.00
C PHE A 152 5.21 -10.56 6.10
N ASP A 153 4.04 -11.12 6.39
CA ASP A 153 3.39 -12.08 5.50
C ASP A 153 2.42 -11.29 4.61
N VAL A 154 2.74 -11.23 3.31
CA VAL A 154 1.94 -10.57 2.28
C VAL A 154 1.11 -11.62 1.58
N TRP A 155 -0.20 -11.56 1.76
CA TRP A 155 -1.14 -12.51 1.21
C TRP A 155 -1.78 -11.94 -0.04
N LEU A 156 -1.51 -12.56 -1.17
CA LEU A 156 -2.18 -12.30 -2.44
C LEU A 156 -3.48 -13.13 -2.45
N LEU A 157 -4.63 -12.47 -2.43
CA LEU A 157 -5.96 -13.08 -2.24
C LEU A 157 -6.71 -13.19 -3.57
N ASP A 158 -7.25 -14.34 -3.97
CA ASP A 158 -7.86 -14.56 -5.29
C ASP A 158 -8.37 -13.32 -6.04
N ALA A 159 -7.82 -13.11 -7.24
CA ALA A 159 -8.17 -11.96 -8.06
C ALA A 159 -9.63 -12.06 -8.51
N VAL A 160 -10.37 -10.97 -8.38
CA VAL A 160 -11.84 -10.93 -8.56
C VAL A 160 -12.17 -9.99 -9.72
N PRO A 161 -13.15 -10.29 -10.58
CA PRO A 161 -13.62 -9.33 -11.59
C PRO A 161 -14.03 -8.01 -10.93
N SER A 162 -13.69 -6.87 -11.52
CA SER A 162 -13.99 -5.55 -10.94
C SER A 162 -15.48 -5.35 -10.70
N ASP A 163 -16.32 -5.84 -11.61
CA ASP A 163 -17.78 -5.75 -11.52
C ASP A 163 -18.35 -6.53 -10.33
N ALA A 164 -17.65 -7.57 -9.87
CA ALA A 164 -18.01 -8.34 -8.68
C ALA A 164 -17.49 -7.69 -7.39
N ALA A 165 -16.39 -6.93 -7.45
CA ALA A 165 -15.86 -6.20 -6.30
C ALA A 165 -16.78 -5.02 -5.91
N ASP A 166 -17.36 -4.33 -6.89
CA ASP A 166 -18.33 -3.25 -6.64
C ASP A 166 -19.59 -3.75 -5.92
N GLN A 167 -20.03 -4.99 -6.22
CA GLN A 167 -21.17 -5.63 -5.56
C GLN A 167 -20.88 -6.01 -4.10
N LEU A 168 -19.63 -6.34 -3.76
CA LEU A 168 -19.21 -6.62 -2.39
C LEU A 168 -18.96 -5.33 -1.57
N GLY A 169 -18.59 -4.23 -2.23
CA GLY A 169 -18.42 -2.91 -1.60
C GLY A 169 -19.74 -2.15 -1.36
N GLY A 170 -20.79 -2.44 -2.14
CA GLY A 170 -22.09 -1.77 -2.06
C GLY A 170 -22.94 -2.09 -0.82
N ALA A 171 -22.63 -3.14 -0.06
CA ALA A 171 -23.39 -3.52 1.14
C ALA A 171 -23.07 -2.66 2.38
N GLY A 172 -22.12 -1.73 2.31
CA GLY A 172 -21.56 -1.03 3.48
C GLY A 172 -21.74 0.48 3.57
N ILE A 173 -22.34 1.15 2.59
CA ILE A 173 -22.55 2.61 2.64
C ILE A 173 -23.99 2.93 2.28
N GLY A 174 -24.89 2.62 3.22
CA GLY A 174 -26.24 3.21 3.27
C GLY A 174 -26.14 4.70 3.53
N GLY A 175 -25.84 5.48 2.49
CA GLY A 175 -26.14 6.90 2.48
C GLY A 175 -27.65 7.05 2.43
N SER A 176 -28.27 7.30 3.58
CA SER A 176 -29.63 7.81 3.70
C SER A 176 -29.77 9.05 2.82
N THR A 177 -30.21 8.85 1.59
CA THR A 177 -30.84 9.89 0.79
C THR A 177 -32.21 10.07 1.41
N MET A 178 -32.32 11.07 2.29
CA MET A 178 -33.60 11.55 2.78
C MET A 178 -34.31 12.21 1.62
N THR A 179 -35.02 11.41 0.84
CA THR A 179 -36.02 11.84 -0.12
C THR A 179 -37.20 12.39 0.70
N ALA A 180 -37.37 13.70 0.73
CA ALA A 180 -38.65 14.32 1.06
C ALA A 180 -39.23 14.89 -0.24
N VAL A 181 -40.06 14.07 -0.88
CA VAL A 181 -41.01 14.42 -1.94
C VAL A 181 -42.37 14.66 -1.28
N GLY A 182 -43.07 15.68 -1.75
CA GLY A 182 -44.51 15.90 -1.54
C GLY A 182 -44.77 17.31 -1.02
N GLY A 183 -45.60 18.16 -1.62
CA GLY A 183 -46.53 18.10 -2.75
C GLY A 183 -47.06 19.54 -2.96
N THR A 184 -47.33 19.98 -4.20
CA THR A 184 -48.71 20.15 -4.77
C THR A 184 -49.54 21.15 -3.96
N GLU A 185 -49.97 22.33 -4.41
CA GLU A 185 -50.81 22.77 -5.55
C GLU A 185 -50.79 24.33 -5.47
N GLY A 186 -50.90 25.16 -6.52
CA GLY A 186 -51.85 25.10 -7.63
C GLY A 186 -53.04 26.03 -7.41
N ALA A 187 -52.89 27.35 -7.59
CA ALA A 187 -53.93 28.36 -7.92
C ALA A 187 -53.25 29.74 -7.98
N GLY A 188 -53.40 30.63 -8.96
CA GLY A 188 -54.42 30.78 -10.00
C GLY A 188 -54.83 32.25 -10.08
N THR A 189 -54.29 32.96 -11.08
CA THR A 189 -54.94 34.02 -11.92
C THR A 189 -55.40 35.38 -11.39
N ALA A 190 -55.21 36.35 -12.31
CA ALA A 190 -55.86 37.67 -12.53
C ALA A 190 -55.34 38.86 -11.69
N GLU A 191 -54.74 39.91 -12.23
CA GLU A 191 -55.08 40.81 -13.38
C GLU A 191 -56.23 41.80 -13.10
N ALA A 192 -55.87 43.09 -13.20
CA ALA A 192 -56.67 44.30 -13.47
C ALA A 192 -57.75 44.76 -12.48
N ALA A 193 -57.46 45.86 -11.76
CA ALA A 193 -57.97 47.20 -12.06
C ALA A 193 -57.17 48.27 -11.31
#